data_AF-A0A380P8E8-F1
#
_entry.id   AF-A0A380P8E8-F1
#
_cell.length_a   1.000
_cell.length_b   1.000
_cell.length_c   1.000
_cell.angle_alpha   90.00
_cell.angle_beta   90.00
_cell.angle_gamma   90.00
#
_symmetry.space_group_name_H-M   'P 1'
#
loop_
_entity.id
_entity.type
_entity.pdbx_description
1 polymer ?
#
loop_
_entity_poly.entity_id
_entity_poly.type
_entity_poly.pdbx_seq_one_letter_code
_entity_poly.pdbx_strand_id
1 'polypeptide(L)' 'MHKLITEMQSIPEGMHRIDVSHAGVPEKAQALAETLQTAFPDVTVHTFETSPNSATHAGAGALAIAYETK' A
#
# COMPACT_ATOMS: atom_id res chain seq x y z
N MET A 1 9.55 -3.72 5.64
CA MET A 1 8.74 -4.09 4.45
C MET A 1 8.58 -5.60 4.31
N HIS A 2 9.67 -6.38 4.34
CA HIS A 2 9.64 -7.84 4.19
C HIS A 2 8.61 -8.56 5.08
N LYS A 3 8.58 -8.23 6.39
CA LYS A 3 7.64 -8.81 7.35
C LYS A 3 6.16 -8.61 6.97
N LEU A 4 5.78 -7.42 6.52
CA LEU A 4 4.39 -7.08 6.20
C LEU A 4 3.92 -7.82 4.94
N ILE A 5 4.77 -7.92 3.92
CA ILE A 5 4.46 -8.71 2.71
C ILE A 5 4.29 -10.19 3.05
N THR A 6 5.18 -10.74 3.89
CA THR A 6 5.06 -12.12 4.37
C THR A 6 3.76 -12.36 5.13
N GLU A 7 3.37 -11.44 6.01
CA GLU A 7 2.09 -11.52 6.74
C GLU A 7 0.90 -11.48 5.78
N MET A 8 0.90 -10.57 4.81
CA MET A 8 -0.16 -10.49 3.79
C MET A 8 -0.24 -11.75 2.92
N GLN A 9 0.90 -12.34 2.54
CA GLN A 9 0.96 -13.60 1.78
C GLN A 9 0.50 -14.82 2.59
N SER A 10 0.52 -14.72 3.93
CA SER A 10 0.11 -15.80 4.82
C SER A 10 -1.40 -15.82 5.08
N ILE A 11 -2.16 -14.84 4.56
CA ILE A 11 -3.62 -14.76 4.70
C ILE A 11 -4.27 -15.85 3.82
N PRO A 12 -5.00 -16.83 4.40
CA PRO A 12 -5.52 -17.99 3.67
C PRO A 12 -6.46 -17.65 2.52
N GLU A 13 -7.29 -16.63 2.69
CA GLU A 13 -8.25 -16.15 1.71
C GLU A 13 -7.53 -15.57 0.47
N GLY A 14 -6.30 -15.09 0.65
CA GLY A 14 -5.55 -14.35 -0.36
C GLY A 14 -6.03 -12.92 -0.52
N MET A 15 -5.28 -12.14 -1.30
CA MET A 15 -5.55 -10.72 -1.51
C MET A 15 -6.48 -10.49 -2.71
N HIS A 16 -7.38 -9.51 -2.59
CA HIS A 16 -8.24 -9.01 -3.66
C HIS A 16 -7.75 -7.67 -4.20
N ARG A 17 -7.42 -6.72 -3.32
CA ARG A 17 -6.92 -5.38 -3.68
C ARG A 17 -5.91 -4.86 -2.66
N ILE A 18 -4.93 -4.09 -3.12
CA ILE A 18 -3.98 -3.38 -2.27
C ILE A 18 -3.96 -1.91 -2.69
N ASP A 19 -3.98 -1.01 -1.69
CA ASP A 19 -4.02 0.43 -1.86
C ASP A 19 -2.83 1.06 -1.13
N VAL A 20 -2.03 1.86 -1.82
CA VAL A 20 -0.92 2.64 -1.27
C VAL A 20 -1.29 4.12 -1.30
N SER A 21 -1.42 4.73 -0.13
CA SER A 21 -1.68 6.17 -0.03
C SER A 21 -0.48 6.94 0.50
N HIS A 22 -0.33 8.20 0.10
CA HIS A 22 0.80 9.03 0.48
C HIS A 22 0.43 10.47 0.85
N ALA A 23 1.26 11.12 1.66
CA ALA A 23 1.17 12.55 1.95
C ALA A 23 2.32 13.30 1.25
N GLY A 24 2.10 13.76 0.01
CA GLY A 24 3.08 14.56 -0.75
C GLY A 24 4.38 13.85 -1.16
N VAL A 25 4.40 12.51 -1.26
CA VAL A 25 5.58 11.72 -1.68
C VAL A 25 5.23 10.66 -2.75
N PRO A 26 4.74 11.08 -3.93
CA PRO A 26 4.24 10.16 -4.96
C PRO A 26 5.30 9.16 -5.46
N GLU A 27 6.57 9.54 -5.55
CA GLU A 27 7.65 8.66 -6.02
C GLU A 27 7.91 7.52 -5.03
N LYS A 28 7.82 7.79 -3.71
CA LYS A 28 7.97 6.75 -2.69
C LYS A 28 6.79 5.80 -2.68
N ALA A 29 5.58 6.31 -2.93
CA ALA A 29 4.37 5.51 -3.05
C ALA A 29 4.46 4.57 -4.26
N GLN A 30 4.93 5.09 -5.39
CA GLN A 30 5.10 4.33 -6.61
C GLN A 30 6.14 3.20 -6.44
N ALA A 31 7.30 3.48 -5.86
CA ALA A 31 8.33 2.46 -5.60
C ALA A 31 7.82 1.34 -4.66
N LEU A 32 6.97 1.70 -3.68
CA LEU A 32 6.32 0.72 -2.81
C LEU A 32 5.29 -0.11 -3.58
N ALA A 33 4.48 0.52 -4.43
CA ALA A 33 3.50 -0.17 -5.26
C ALA A 33 4.15 -1.15 -6.22
N GLU A 34 5.30 -0.82 -6.84
CA GLU A 34 6.06 -1.73 -7.69
C GLU A 34 6.56 -2.96 -6.92
N THR A 35 7.02 -2.76 -5.68
CA THR A 35 7.42 -3.86 -4.79
C THR A 35 6.23 -4.78 -4.47
N LEU A 36 5.07 -4.19 -4.18
CA LEU A 36 3.84 -4.94 -3.89
C LEU A 36 3.32 -5.66 -5.13
N GLN A 37 3.35 -5.03 -6.30
CA GLN A 37 2.92 -5.63 -7.56
C GLN A 37 3.79 -6.84 -7.93
N THR A 38 5.10 -6.78 -7.65
CA THR A 38 6.00 -7.92 -7.84
C THR A 38 5.66 -9.08 -6.91
N ALA A 39 5.27 -8.79 -5.65
CA ALA A 39 4.93 -9.80 -4.66
C ALA A 39 3.50 -10.38 -4.84
N PHE A 40 2.61 -9.62 -5.47
CA PHE A 40 1.21 -9.97 -5.72
C PHE A 40 0.85 -9.71 -7.20
N PRO A 41 1.38 -10.50 -8.14
CA PRO A 41 1.29 -10.22 -9.58
C PRO A 41 -0.15 -10.15 -10.11
N ASP A 42 -1.08 -10.89 -9.49
CA ASP A 42 -2.48 -10.97 -9.92
C ASP A 42 -3.42 -10.05 -9.13
N VAL A 43 -2.89 -9.21 -8.24
CA VAL A 43 -3.66 -8.31 -7.38
C VAL A 43 -3.52 -6.88 -7.89
N THR A 44 -4.63 -6.15 -7.92
CA THR A 44 -4.61 -4.72 -8.28
C THR A 44 -3.96 -3.93 -7.15
N VAL A 45 -2.86 -3.23 -7.47
CA VAL A 45 -2.19 -2.28 -6.58
C VAL A 45 -2.47 -0.85 -7.07
N HIS A 46 -3.15 -0.04 -6.26
CA HIS A 46 -3.48 1.33 -6.60
C HIS A 46 -2.69 2.33 -5.75
N THR A 47 -2.23 3.42 -6.35
CA THR A 47 -1.54 4.51 -5.65
C THR A 47 -2.36 5.79 -5.69
N PHE A 48 -2.40 6.53 -4.58
CA PHE A 48 -3.07 7.84 -4.54
C PHE A 48 -2.56 8.76 -3.42
N GLU A 49 -2.80 10.06 -3.58
CA GLU A 49 -2.56 11.02 -2.52
C GLU A 49 -3.68 10.99 -1.48
N THR A 50 -3.32 10.96 -0.19
CA THR A 50 -4.27 10.94 0.90
C THR A 50 -4.92 12.30 1.13
N SER A 51 -6.04 12.33 1.84
CA SER A 51 -6.74 13.59 2.15
C SER A 51 -5.94 14.51 3.08
N PRO A 52 -6.18 15.84 3.06
CA PRO A 52 -5.55 16.78 3.99
C PRO A 52 -5.76 16.44 5.47
N ASN A 53 -6.92 15.86 5.82
CA ASN A 53 -7.22 15.41 7.18
C ASN A 53 -6.25 14.30 7.62
N SER A 54 -6.07 13.28 6.79
CA SER A 54 -5.14 12.19 7.06
C SER A 54 -3.70 12.68 7.10
N ALA A 55 -3.30 13.56 6.17
CA ALA A 55 -1.95 14.13 6.12
C ALA A 55 -1.62 14.96 7.36
N THR A 56 -2.60 15.68 7.93
CA THR A 56 -2.41 16.48 9.15
C THR A 56 -2.09 15.61 10.37
N HIS A 57 -2.69 14.42 10.46
CA HIS A 57 -2.46 13.49 11.58
C HIS A 57 -1.24 12.60 11.37
N ALA A 58 -1.07 12.06 10.16
CA ALA A 58 0.03 11.16 9.82
C ALA A 58 1.37 11.88 9.61
N GLY A 59 1.31 13.16 9.23
CA GLY A 59 2.47 13.99 8.91
C GLY A 59 2.86 13.95 7.43
N ALA A 60 3.61 14.98 7.00
CA ALA A 60 4.14 15.07 5.65
C ALA A 60 5.12 13.94 5.36
N GLY A 61 5.05 13.37 4.15
CA GLY A 61 5.87 12.25 3.72
C GLY A 61 5.44 10.89 4.24
N ALA A 62 4.30 10.80 4.93
CA ALA A 62 3.72 9.53 5.36
C ALA A 62 3.30 8.65 4.17
N LEU A 63 3.36 7.34 4.38
CA LEU A 63 2.85 6.30 3.51
C LEU A 63 1.91 5.38 4.31
N ALA A 64 0.86 4.88 3.67
CA ALA A 64 -0.01 3.86 4.26
C ALA A 64 -0.33 2.77 3.23
N ILE A 65 -0.52 1.55 3.72
CA ILE A 65 -1.01 0.41 2.94
C ILE A 65 -2.36 0.00 3.53
N ALA A 66 -3.38 -0.10 2.68
CA ALA A 66 -4.64 -0.77 2.98
C ALA A 66 -4.81 -1.94 2.02
N TYR A 67 -5.52 -2.99 2.45
CA TYR A 67 -5.79 -4.13 1.59
C TYR A 67 -7.15 -4.75 1.90
N GLU A 68 -7.67 -5.44 0.90
CA GLU A 68 -8.90 -6.24 0.96
C GLU A 68 -8.53 -7.69 0.68
N THR A 69 -9.01 -8.61 1.52
CA THR A 69 -8.86 -10.06 1.34
C THR A 69 -10.01 -10.60 0.48
N LYS A 70 -9.88 -11.81 -0.07
CA LYS A 70 -10.99 -12.47 -0.78
C LYS A 70 -12.07 -12.99 0.19
#